data_AF-A0A2H6GTQ3-F1
#
_entry.id   AF-A0A2H6GTQ3-F1
#
_cell.length_a   1.000
_cell.length_b   1.000
_cell.length_c   1.000
_cell.angle_alpha   90.00
_cell.angle_beta   90.00
_cell.angle_gamma   90.00
#
_symmetry.space_group_name_H-M   'P 1'
#
loop_
_entity.id
_entity.type
_entity.pdbx_description
1 polymer ?
#
loop_
_entity_poly.entity_id
_entity_poly.type
_entity_poly.pdbx_seq_one_letter_code
_entity_poly.pdbx_strand_id
1 'polypeptide(L)'
;MNKITANTNDDNSIENLDSRYEKSLELQRELEKVEVTAVKLKEKYKEYQELSSFIDYLKGTEQVFITARMKLWSGERLKKELVGVEMNLMSLSSGLDEDVFSTIRDDFQLTYTSISQIHSVSQKLLDNHKDCAGCKDFIIYLRDLSIIFYDSKENNESPDEIKEKVFKARMNVLSTDSDTDLKTLEEIYNEFRDKLKL
;
A
#
# COMPACT_ATOMS: atom_id res chain seq x y z
N MET A 1 55.90 21.97 -37.49
CA MET A 1 54.61 21.62 -38.11
C MET A 1 53.66 21.16 -37.01
N ASN A 2 52.82 22.07 -36.51
CA ASN A 2 51.78 21.73 -35.54
C ASN A 2 50.54 21.25 -36.31
N LYS A 3 50.13 20.00 -36.09
CA LYS A 3 48.79 19.55 -36.46
C LYS A 3 47.86 19.89 -35.30
N ILE A 4 46.94 20.81 -35.57
CA ILE A 4 45.77 21.06 -34.75
C ILE A 4 44.85 19.85 -34.94
N THR A 5 44.69 19.03 -33.90
CA THR A 5 43.60 18.06 -33.81
C THR A 5 42.36 18.79 -33.30
N ALA A 6 41.38 18.97 -34.18
CA ALA A 6 40.05 19.42 -33.83
C ALA A 6 39.39 18.38 -32.91
N ASN A 7 38.88 18.86 -31.78
CA ASN A 7 38.23 18.11 -30.72
C ASN A 7 36.78 17.82 -31.14
N THR A 8 36.48 16.60 -31.59
CA THR A 8 35.14 16.15 -32.02
C THR A 8 34.31 15.62 -30.84
N ASN A 9 34.13 16.41 -29.79
CA ASN A 9 33.37 15.99 -28.60
C ASN A 9 32.13 16.86 -28.29
N ASP A 10 31.79 17.85 -29.13
CA ASP A 10 30.64 18.74 -28.86
C ASP A 10 29.30 18.28 -29.45
N ASP A 11 29.30 17.49 -30.53
CA ASP A 11 28.07 17.13 -31.28
C ASP A 11 27.11 16.20 -30.51
N ASN A 12 27.65 15.24 -29.74
CA ASN A 12 26.82 14.28 -28.98
C ASN A 12 26.10 14.91 -27.75
N SER A 13 26.51 16.10 -27.31
CA SER A 13 25.91 16.76 -26.15
C SER A 13 24.67 17.59 -26.53
N ILE A 14 24.67 18.15 -27.75
CA ILE A 14 23.62 19.00 -28.29
C ILE A 14 22.42 18.16 -28.75
N GLU A 15 22.65 17.05 -29.48
CA GLU A 15 21.57 16.12 -29.87
C GLU A 15 20.82 15.54 -28.66
N ASN A 16 21.52 15.36 -27.54
CA ASN A 16 20.92 14.86 -26.30
C ASN A 16 20.11 15.94 -25.55
N LEU A 17 20.48 17.21 -25.69
CA LEU A 17 19.74 18.36 -25.15
C LEU A 17 18.48 18.64 -25.97
N ASP A 18 18.58 18.63 -27.30
CA ASP A 18 17.45 18.85 -28.20
C ASP A 18 16.40 17.74 -28.05
N SER A 19 16.83 16.47 -27.99
CA SER A 19 15.94 15.33 -27.75
C SER A 19 15.24 15.40 -26.38
N ARG A 20 15.91 15.88 -25.34
CA ARG A 20 15.30 16.09 -24.01
C ARG A 20 14.31 17.25 -24.02
N TYR A 21 14.63 18.33 -24.73
CA TYR A 21 13.77 19.50 -24.87
C TYR A 21 12.49 19.15 -25.64
N GLU A 22 12.60 18.42 -26.75
CA GLU A 22 11.45 17.94 -27.52
C GLU A 22 10.53 17.04 -26.69
N LYS A 23 11.09 16.07 -25.95
CA LYS A 23 10.31 15.21 -25.04
C LYS A 23 9.62 16.01 -23.93
N SER A 24 10.27 17.07 -23.44
CA SER A 24 9.68 17.96 -22.45
C SER A 24 8.50 18.77 -23.02
N LEU A 25 8.64 19.27 -24.24
CA LEU A 25 7.57 19.98 -24.94
C LEU A 25 6.39 19.05 -25.26
N GLU A 26 6.67 17.83 -25.70
CA GLU A 26 5.64 16.82 -25.94
C GLU A 26 4.88 16.49 -24.64
N LEU A 27 5.60 16.26 -23.54
CA LEU A 27 4.98 16.05 -22.23
C LEU A 27 4.07 17.22 -21.84
N GLN A 28 4.54 18.47 -22.01
CA GLN A 28 3.75 19.65 -21.68
C GLN A 28 2.46 19.72 -22.50
N ARG A 29 2.52 19.42 -23.81
CA ARG A 29 1.34 19.40 -24.69
C ARG A 29 0.33 18.34 -24.25
N GLU A 30 0.79 17.15 -23.89
CA GLU A 30 -0.11 16.09 -23.42
C GLU A 30 -0.76 16.46 -22.08
N LEU A 31 -0.02 17.06 -21.15
CA LEU A 31 -0.58 17.54 -19.88
C LEU A 31 -1.60 18.68 -20.08
N GLU A 32 -1.36 19.58 -21.02
CA GLU A 32 -2.30 20.65 -21.38
C GLU A 32 -3.62 20.11 -21.93
N LYS A 33 -3.58 19.06 -22.77
CA LYS A 33 -4.80 18.40 -23.27
C LYS A 33 -5.66 17.87 -22.13
N VAL A 34 -5.03 17.29 -21.10
CA VAL A 34 -5.73 16.79 -19.91
C VAL A 34 -6.37 17.93 -19.12
N GLU A 35 -5.65 19.03 -18.92
CA GLU A 35 -6.17 20.22 -18.23
C GLU A 35 -7.41 20.79 -18.93
N VAL A 36 -7.30 21.04 -20.24
CA VAL A 36 -8.41 21.55 -21.04
C VAL A 36 -9.61 20.61 -21.02
N THR A 37 -9.36 19.30 -21.05
CA THR A 37 -10.42 18.29 -20.97
C THR A 37 -11.13 18.34 -19.62
N ALA A 38 -10.39 18.42 -18.52
CA ALA A 38 -10.96 18.52 -17.18
C ALA A 38 -11.83 19.76 -17.01
N VAL A 39 -11.36 20.94 -17.46
CA VAL A 39 -12.13 22.19 -17.41
C VAL A 39 -13.44 22.08 -18.21
N LYS A 40 -13.39 21.53 -19.42
CA LYS A 40 -14.59 21.34 -20.26
C LYS A 40 -15.59 20.37 -19.62
N LEU A 41 -15.10 19.28 -19.02
CA LEU A 41 -15.98 18.32 -18.33
C LEU A 41 -16.61 18.93 -17.08
N LYS A 42 -15.86 19.71 -16.29
CA LYS A 42 -16.41 20.41 -15.12
C LYS A 42 -17.50 21.38 -15.50
N GLU A 43 -17.31 22.17 -16.57
CA GLU A 43 -18.35 23.08 -17.06
C GLU A 43 -19.58 22.31 -17.56
N LYS A 44 -19.36 21.21 -18.30
CA LYS A 44 -20.45 20.37 -18.83
C LYS A 44 -21.30 19.74 -17.72
N TYR A 45 -20.68 19.34 -16.61
CA TYR A 45 -21.34 18.65 -15.50
C TYR A 45 -21.49 19.52 -14.25
N LYS A 46 -21.41 20.85 -14.38
CA LYS A 46 -21.41 21.80 -13.25
C LYS A 46 -22.63 21.72 -12.34
N GLU A 47 -23.75 21.18 -12.84
CA GLU A 47 -24.98 20.99 -12.07
C GLU A 47 -24.82 19.90 -10.99
N TYR A 48 -23.81 19.04 -11.10
CA TYR A 48 -23.52 17.96 -10.16
C TYR A 48 -22.21 18.26 -9.42
N GLN A 49 -22.31 18.92 -8.25
CA GLN A 49 -21.13 19.34 -7.48
C GLN A 49 -20.16 18.18 -7.17
N GLU A 50 -20.70 16.99 -6.87
CA GLU A 50 -19.94 15.77 -6.53
C GLU A 50 -19.12 15.24 -7.71
N LEU A 51 -19.50 15.54 -8.97
CA LEU A 51 -18.78 15.07 -10.15
C LEU A 51 -17.48 15.84 -10.39
N SER A 52 -17.30 17.03 -9.79
CA SER A 52 -16.05 17.79 -9.93
C SER A 52 -14.86 17.01 -9.36
N SER A 53 -15.02 16.40 -8.19
CA SER A 53 -13.96 15.61 -7.54
C SER A 53 -13.60 14.37 -8.34
N PHE A 54 -14.59 13.71 -8.96
CA PHE A 54 -14.32 12.59 -9.85
C PHE A 54 -13.56 13.00 -11.13
N ILE A 55 -13.87 14.18 -11.69
CA ILE A 55 -13.12 14.73 -12.82
C ILE A 55 -11.68 15.06 -12.42
N ASP A 56 -11.46 15.58 -11.21
CA ASP A 56 -10.11 15.84 -10.67
C ASP A 56 -9.31 14.55 -10.45
N TYR A 57 -9.97 13.49 -9.99
CA TYR A 57 -9.38 12.15 -9.92
C TYR A 57 -8.92 11.63 -11.28
N LEU A 58 -9.78 11.71 -12.31
CA LEU A 58 -9.43 11.29 -13.66
C LEU A 58 -8.27 12.11 -14.22
N LYS A 59 -8.30 13.44 -14.00
CA LYS A 59 -7.24 14.36 -14.39
C LYS A 59 -5.90 13.95 -13.78
N GLY A 60 -5.83 13.80 -12.46
CA GLY A 60 -4.58 13.46 -11.77
C GLY A 60 -4.04 12.09 -12.19
N THR A 61 -4.92 11.10 -12.34
CA THR A 61 -4.58 9.76 -12.81
C THR A 61 -3.97 9.79 -14.21
N GLU A 62 -4.59 10.50 -15.16
CA GLU A 62 -4.09 10.59 -16.53
C GLU A 62 -2.74 11.32 -16.60
N GLN A 63 -2.55 12.38 -15.82
CA GLN A 63 -1.27 13.09 -15.73
C GLN A 63 -0.13 12.17 -15.23
N VAL A 64 -0.42 11.30 -14.27
CA VAL A 64 0.52 10.29 -13.79
C VAL A 64 0.87 9.29 -14.89
N PHE A 65 -0.11 8.75 -15.63
CA PHE A 65 0.16 7.80 -16.70
C PHE A 65 0.93 8.39 -17.89
N ILE A 66 0.58 9.61 -18.32
CA ILE A 66 1.32 10.34 -19.36
C ILE A 66 2.78 10.51 -18.92
N THR A 67 3.00 10.98 -17.68
CA THR A 67 4.34 11.21 -17.16
C THR A 67 5.12 9.89 -17.03
N ALA A 68 4.48 8.84 -16.56
CA ALA A 68 5.05 7.51 -16.41
C ALA A 68 5.52 6.94 -17.75
N ARG A 69 4.70 7.07 -18.80
CA ARG A 69 5.03 6.63 -20.17
C ARG A 69 6.23 7.40 -20.73
N MET A 70 6.23 8.73 -20.57
CA MET A 70 7.28 9.60 -21.12
C MET A 70 8.62 9.46 -20.39
N LYS A 71 8.58 9.21 -19.08
CA LYS A 71 9.77 9.08 -18.22
C LYS A 71 10.16 7.63 -17.91
N LEU A 72 9.49 6.65 -18.52
CA LEU A 72 9.74 5.21 -18.35
C LEU A 72 9.77 4.81 -16.87
N TRP A 73 8.75 5.21 -16.10
CA TRP A 73 8.66 4.89 -14.68
C TRP A 73 8.53 3.39 -14.45
N SER A 74 9.13 2.90 -13.36
CA SER A 74 8.88 1.56 -12.85
C SER A 74 7.44 1.46 -12.33
N GLY A 75 6.90 0.24 -12.27
CA GLY A 75 5.57 0.00 -11.68
C GLY A 75 5.48 0.46 -10.22
N GLU A 76 6.57 0.36 -9.46
CA GLU A 76 6.64 0.86 -8.07
C GLU A 76 6.50 2.37 -8.01
N ARG A 77 7.21 3.10 -8.88
CA ARG A 77 7.09 4.55 -8.95
C ARG A 77 5.70 4.97 -9.39
N LEU A 78 5.14 4.33 -10.41
CA LEU A 78 3.77 4.57 -10.86
C LEU A 78 2.76 4.39 -9.71
N LYS A 79 2.86 3.29 -8.95
CA LYS A 79 2.02 3.04 -7.77
C LYS A 79 2.16 4.16 -6.74
N LYS A 80 3.39 4.58 -6.42
CA LYS A 80 3.63 5.65 -5.44
C LYS A 80 2.98 6.97 -5.86
N GLU A 81 3.08 7.32 -7.14
CA GLU A 81 2.56 8.58 -7.68
C GLU A 81 1.02 8.55 -7.77
N LEU A 82 0.41 7.39 -8.11
CA LEU A 82 -1.05 7.22 -8.05
C LEU A 82 -1.59 7.38 -6.62
N VAL A 83 -0.92 6.79 -5.63
CA VAL A 83 -1.29 6.97 -4.22
C VAL A 83 -1.13 8.44 -3.82
N GLY A 84 -0.07 9.12 -4.27
CA GLY A 84 0.13 10.55 -4.00
C GLY A 84 -0.97 11.44 -4.57
N VAL A 85 -1.45 11.16 -5.79
CA VAL A 85 -2.61 11.89 -6.36
C VAL A 85 -3.84 11.73 -5.48
N GLU A 86 -4.14 10.51 -5.04
CA GLU A 86 -5.31 10.26 -4.18
C GLU A 86 -5.18 10.97 -2.84
N MET A 87 -3.99 10.94 -2.22
CA MET A 87 -3.72 11.63 -0.96
C MET A 87 -3.95 13.14 -1.07
N ASN A 88 -3.50 13.75 -2.18
CA ASN A 88 -3.72 15.18 -2.43
C ASN A 88 -5.22 15.49 -2.56
N LEU A 89 -5.97 14.71 -3.33
CA LEU A 89 -7.42 14.89 -3.48
C LEU A 89 -8.17 14.70 -2.16
N MET A 90 -7.75 13.72 -1.35
CA MET A 90 -8.30 13.50 -0.01
C MET A 90 -7.97 14.65 0.94
N SER A 91 -6.76 15.21 0.88
CA SER A 91 -6.38 16.41 1.65
C SER A 91 -7.25 17.61 1.29
N LEU A 92 -7.43 17.89 0.00
CA LEU A 92 -8.27 18.99 -0.47
C LEU A 92 -9.75 18.85 -0.08
N SER A 93 -10.29 17.63 -0.07
CA SER A 93 -11.70 17.37 0.24
C SER A 93 -11.99 17.28 1.74
N SER A 94 -11.07 16.72 2.53
CA SER A 94 -11.22 16.57 3.99
C SER A 94 -10.77 17.79 4.79
N GLY A 95 -9.94 18.66 4.19
CA GLY A 95 -9.27 19.74 4.90
C GLY A 95 -8.16 19.27 5.85
N LEU A 96 -7.80 17.99 5.82
CA LEU A 96 -6.67 17.43 6.56
C LEU A 96 -5.37 17.63 5.78
N ASP A 97 -4.26 17.73 6.51
CA ASP A 97 -2.93 17.84 5.92
C ASP A 97 -2.56 16.56 5.14
N GLU A 98 -1.93 16.72 3.98
CA GLU A 98 -1.39 15.63 3.17
C GLU A 98 -0.37 14.79 3.97
N ASP A 99 0.31 15.39 4.95
CA ASP A 99 1.23 14.70 5.86
C ASP A 99 0.52 13.62 6.68
N VAL A 100 -0.74 13.81 7.08
CA VAL A 100 -1.52 12.79 7.81
C VAL A 100 -1.71 11.55 6.94
N PHE A 101 -2.09 11.75 5.68
CA PHE A 101 -2.24 10.64 4.74
C PHE A 101 -0.90 9.98 4.41
N SER A 102 0.20 10.76 4.40
CA SER A 102 1.55 10.25 4.20
C SER A 102 1.94 9.31 5.34
N THR A 103 1.68 9.69 6.59
CA THR A 103 1.88 8.83 7.76
C THR A 103 1.07 7.54 7.66
N ILE A 104 -0.24 7.63 7.35
CA ILE A 104 -1.10 6.45 7.19
C ILE A 104 -0.57 5.50 6.10
N ARG A 105 -0.15 6.03 4.96
CA ARG A 105 0.44 5.24 3.86
C ARG A 105 1.70 4.52 4.33
N ASP A 106 2.57 5.22 5.05
CA ASP A 106 3.86 4.67 5.48
C ASP A 106 3.66 3.61 6.57
N ASP A 107 2.75 3.83 7.51
CA ASP A 107 2.35 2.85 8.53
C ASP A 107 1.72 1.61 7.91
N PHE A 108 0.85 1.78 6.91
CA PHE A 108 0.27 0.68 6.14
C PHE A 108 1.35 -0.14 5.44
N GLN A 109 2.30 0.53 4.77
CA GLN A 109 3.36 -0.13 4.03
C GLN A 109 4.29 -0.91 4.97
N LEU A 110 4.65 -0.32 6.12
CA LEU A 110 5.45 -0.98 7.15
C LEU A 110 4.74 -2.23 7.69
N THR A 111 3.48 -2.07 8.11
CA THR A 111 2.63 -3.14 8.62
C THR A 111 2.50 -4.28 7.62
N TYR A 112 2.17 -3.95 6.36
CA TYR A 112 2.04 -4.92 5.28
C TYR A 112 3.35 -5.69 5.06
N THR A 113 4.50 -5.00 5.05
CA THR A 113 5.81 -5.65 4.88
C THR A 113 6.13 -6.60 6.03
N SER A 114 5.89 -6.20 7.28
CA SER A 114 6.14 -7.05 8.44
C SER A 114 5.24 -8.29 8.44
N ILE A 115 3.94 -8.13 8.19
CA ILE A 115 3.00 -9.26 8.09
C ILE A 115 3.38 -10.19 6.92
N SER A 116 3.76 -9.62 5.78
CA SER A 116 4.21 -10.40 4.61
C SER A 116 5.46 -11.23 4.91
N GLN A 117 6.40 -10.71 5.71
CA GLN A 117 7.57 -11.46 6.15
C GLN A 117 7.19 -12.64 7.06
N ILE A 118 6.28 -12.44 8.01
CA ILE A 118 5.76 -13.51 8.88
C ILE A 118 5.15 -14.62 8.02
N HIS A 119 4.29 -14.26 7.06
CA HIS A 119 3.72 -15.23 6.12
C HIS A 119 4.79 -15.93 5.29
N SER A 120 5.75 -15.20 4.72
CA SER A 120 6.83 -15.78 3.91
C SER A 120 7.67 -16.80 4.68
N VAL A 121 8.05 -16.47 5.92
CA VAL A 121 8.79 -17.38 6.80
C VAL A 121 7.95 -18.61 7.14
N SER A 122 6.68 -18.41 7.50
CA SER A 122 5.78 -19.52 7.83
C SER A 122 5.59 -20.48 6.65
N GLN A 123 5.45 -19.95 5.43
CA GLN A 123 5.27 -20.78 4.23
C GLN A 123 6.51 -21.62 3.95
N LYS A 124 7.71 -21.04 4.05
CA LYS A 124 8.97 -21.79 3.90
C LYS A 124 9.08 -22.93 4.91
N LEU A 125 8.66 -22.70 6.16
CA LEU A 125 8.63 -23.74 7.19
C LEU A 125 7.60 -24.83 6.86
N LEU A 126 6.40 -24.47 6.40
CA LEU A 126 5.38 -25.42 5.98
C LEU A 126 5.87 -26.32 4.83
N ASP A 127 6.55 -25.74 3.85
CA ASP A 127 7.10 -26.47 2.71
C ASP A 127 8.19 -27.47 3.15
N ASN A 128 9.06 -27.04 4.08
CA ASN A 128 10.13 -27.88 4.64
C ASN A 128 9.64 -29.01 5.55
N HIS A 129 8.47 -28.84 6.19
CA HIS A 129 7.90 -29.78 7.16
C HIS A 129 6.58 -30.41 6.70
N LYS A 130 6.36 -30.47 5.37
CA LYS A 130 5.09 -30.88 4.75
C LYS A 130 4.57 -32.27 5.14
N ASP A 131 5.44 -33.17 5.59
CA ASP A 131 5.09 -34.55 5.92
C ASP A 131 4.82 -34.76 7.44
N CYS A 132 4.93 -33.70 8.25
CA CYS A 132 4.67 -33.73 9.69
C CYS A 132 3.38 -32.95 10.02
N ALA A 133 2.27 -33.66 10.24
CA ALA A 133 0.98 -33.03 10.53
C ALA A 133 1.04 -32.09 11.75
N GLY A 134 1.54 -32.56 12.89
CA GLY A 134 1.66 -31.71 14.10
C GLY A 134 2.64 -30.53 13.95
N CYS A 135 3.60 -30.61 13.03
CA CYS A 135 4.49 -29.49 12.74
C CYS A 135 3.75 -28.36 12.00
N LYS A 136 2.80 -28.70 11.11
CA LYS A 136 2.01 -27.71 10.39
C LYS A 136 1.16 -26.89 11.34
N ASP A 137 0.45 -27.55 12.25
CA ASP A 137 -0.41 -26.89 13.24
C ASP A 137 0.40 -25.96 14.13
N PHE A 138 1.61 -26.38 14.54
CA PHE A 138 2.51 -25.55 15.32
C PHE A 138 3.05 -24.34 14.53
N ILE A 139 3.41 -24.51 13.26
CA ILE A 139 3.89 -23.41 12.41
C ILE A 139 2.77 -22.38 12.17
N ILE A 140 1.54 -22.84 11.91
CA ILE A 140 0.37 -21.98 11.78
C ILE A 140 0.12 -21.21 13.08
N TYR A 141 0.17 -21.89 14.22
CA TYR A 141 0.03 -21.26 15.53
C TYR A 141 1.10 -20.19 15.79
N LEU A 142 2.37 -20.48 15.48
CA LEU A 142 3.46 -19.50 15.62
C LEU A 142 3.25 -18.27 14.71
N ARG A 143 2.79 -18.49 13.47
CA ARG A 143 2.49 -17.41 12.53
C ARG A 143 1.41 -16.49 13.11
N ASP A 144 0.30 -17.06 13.54
CA ASP A 144 -0.86 -16.30 14.01
C ASP A 144 -0.55 -15.53 15.30
N LEU A 145 0.18 -16.16 16.24
CA LEU A 145 0.70 -15.47 17.41
C LEU A 145 1.64 -14.32 17.04
N SER A 146 2.55 -14.54 16.08
CA SER A 146 3.50 -13.51 15.67
C SER A 146 2.79 -12.27 15.10
N ILE A 147 1.67 -12.47 14.39
CA ILE A 147 0.83 -11.36 13.89
C ILE A 147 0.17 -10.62 15.05
N ILE A 148 -0.41 -11.33 16.03
CA ILE A 148 -1.04 -10.72 17.22
C ILE A 148 -0.01 -9.89 17.98
N PHE A 149 1.17 -10.43 18.27
CA PHE A 149 2.21 -9.71 19.02
C PHE A 149 2.77 -8.52 18.24
N TYR A 150 2.83 -8.58 16.91
CA TYR A 150 3.23 -7.45 16.09
C TYR A 150 2.21 -6.31 16.21
N ASP A 151 0.92 -6.60 16.00
CA ASP A 151 -0.18 -5.64 16.11
C ASP A 151 -0.25 -5.01 17.51
N SER A 152 -0.13 -5.83 18.55
CA SER A 152 -0.15 -5.35 19.93
C SER A 152 1.03 -4.45 20.31
N LYS A 153 2.21 -4.68 19.72
CA LYS A 153 3.40 -3.85 19.96
C LYS A 153 3.23 -2.47 19.33
N GLU A 154 2.72 -2.39 18.10
CA GLU A 154 2.47 -1.12 17.41
C GLU A 154 1.37 -0.30 18.11
N ASN A 155 0.34 -0.96 18.64
CA ASN A 155 -0.79 -0.31 19.30
C ASN A 155 -0.59 -0.05 20.81
N ASN A 156 0.58 -0.36 21.38
CA ASN A 156 0.86 -0.27 22.83
C ASN A 156 -0.20 -0.97 23.70
N GLU A 157 -0.68 -2.13 23.25
CA GLU A 157 -1.74 -2.86 23.95
C GLU A 157 -1.26 -3.41 25.28
N SER A 158 -2.18 -3.42 26.26
CA SER A 158 -1.93 -4.00 27.57
C SER A 158 -1.79 -5.52 27.48
N PRO A 159 -1.05 -6.16 28.40
CA PRO A 159 -0.92 -7.61 28.44
C PRO A 159 -2.25 -8.36 28.47
N ASP A 160 -3.32 -7.78 29.01
CA ASP A 160 -4.63 -8.41 29.09
C ASP A 160 -5.39 -8.36 27.75
N GLU A 161 -5.24 -7.29 26.97
CA GLU A 161 -5.75 -7.22 25.59
C GLU A 161 -5.05 -8.23 24.68
N ILE A 162 -3.73 -8.38 24.85
CA ILE A 162 -2.94 -9.39 24.12
C ILE A 162 -3.44 -10.80 24.45
N LYS A 163 -3.64 -11.11 25.75
CA LYS A 163 -4.17 -12.40 26.18
C LYS A 163 -5.53 -12.69 25.54
N GLU A 164 -6.44 -11.73 25.55
CA GLU A 164 -7.77 -11.86 24.94
C GLU A 164 -7.68 -12.20 23.45
N LYS A 165 -6.82 -11.49 22.70
CA LYS A 165 -6.57 -11.78 21.27
C LYS A 165 -6.03 -13.19 21.05
N VAL A 166 -5.09 -13.64 21.89
CA VAL A 166 -4.53 -15.00 21.83
C VAL A 166 -5.62 -16.06 22.08
N PHE A 167 -6.48 -15.86 23.08
CA PHE A 167 -7.57 -16.78 23.37
C PHE A 167 -8.57 -16.85 22.21
N LYS A 168 -9.01 -15.71 21.67
CA LYS A 168 -9.90 -15.66 20.50
C LYS A 168 -9.32 -16.34 19.28
N ALA A 169 -8.05 -16.08 18.97
CA ALA A 169 -7.36 -16.75 17.87
C ALA A 169 -7.33 -18.27 18.06
N ARG A 170 -7.08 -18.74 19.28
CA ARG A 170 -7.08 -20.18 19.58
C ARG A 170 -8.48 -20.80 19.45
N MET A 171 -9.52 -20.12 19.92
CA MET A 171 -10.91 -20.57 19.78
C MET A 171 -11.31 -20.72 18.32
N ASN A 172 -10.94 -19.76 17.46
CA ASN A 172 -11.20 -19.83 16.02
C ASN A 172 -10.56 -21.06 15.37
N VAL A 173 -9.29 -21.35 15.67
CA VAL A 173 -8.59 -22.53 15.15
C VAL A 173 -9.30 -23.82 15.60
N LEU A 174 -9.60 -23.93 16.89
CA LEU A 174 -10.27 -25.12 17.44
C LEU A 174 -11.68 -25.32 16.87
N SER A 175 -12.41 -24.24 16.58
CA SER A 175 -13.74 -24.33 15.95
C SER A 175 -13.69 -24.70 14.47
N THR A 176 -12.55 -24.54 13.82
CA THR A 176 -12.36 -24.92 12.41
C THR A 176 -11.94 -26.39 12.29
N ASP A 177 -11.15 -26.87 13.25
CA ASP A 177 -10.60 -28.24 13.25
C ASP A 177 -11.48 -29.27 14.00
N SER A 178 -12.47 -28.82 14.77
CA SER A 178 -13.40 -29.68 15.52
C SER A 178 -14.85 -29.35 15.19
N ASP A 179 -15.76 -30.30 15.38
CA ASP A 179 -17.22 -30.07 15.32
C ASP A 179 -17.75 -29.15 16.44
N THR A 180 -16.86 -28.55 17.25
CA THR A 180 -17.23 -27.64 18.34
C THR A 180 -17.41 -26.24 17.77
N ASP A 181 -18.62 -25.71 17.85
CA ASP A 181 -18.89 -24.36 17.36
C ASP A 181 -18.18 -23.30 18.22
N LEU A 182 -17.82 -22.18 17.57
CA LEU A 182 -17.10 -21.07 18.21
C LEU A 182 -17.86 -20.50 19.42
N LYS A 183 -19.19 -20.48 19.37
CA LYS A 183 -20.02 -19.91 20.43
C LYS A 183 -19.90 -20.74 21.72
N THR A 184 -19.89 -22.07 21.60
CA THR A 184 -19.63 -22.97 22.74
C THR A 184 -18.25 -22.70 23.36
N LEU A 185 -17.21 -22.46 22.56
CA LEU A 185 -15.87 -22.12 23.06
C LEU A 185 -15.84 -20.75 23.77
N GLU A 186 -16.52 -19.75 23.22
CA GLU A 186 -16.66 -18.43 23.85
C GLU A 186 -17.42 -18.49 25.18
N GLU A 187 -18.49 -19.29 25.27
CA GLU A 187 -19.24 -19.52 26.50
C GLU A 187 -18.34 -20.13 27.60
N ILE A 188 -17.57 -21.18 27.27
CA ILE A 188 -16.60 -21.79 28.19
C ILE A 188 -15.55 -20.78 28.65
N TYR A 189 -15.04 -19.95 27.73
CA TYR A 189 -14.05 -18.94 28.04
C TYR A 189 -14.59 -17.88 29.01
N ASN A 190 -15.80 -17.40 28.78
CA ASN A 190 -16.47 -16.44 29.66
C ASN A 190 -16.72 -17.03 31.06
N GLU A 191 -17.21 -18.28 31.14
CA GLU A 191 -17.36 -18.97 32.42
C GLU A 191 -16.03 -19.10 33.18
N PHE A 192 -14.94 -19.38 32.46
CA PHE A 192 -13.60 -19.49 33.03
C PHE A 192 -13.11 -18.14 33.59
N ARG A 193 -13.32 -17.05 32.84
CA ARG A 193 -13.00 -15.68 33.28
C ARG A 193 -13.78 -15.29 34.53
N ASP A 194 -15.09 -15.53 34.55
CA ASP A 194 -15.96 -15.21 35.68
C ASP A 194 -15.51 -15.93 36.96
N LYS A 195 -15.12 -17.21 36.84
CA LYS A 195 -14.61 -18.00 37.98
C LYS A 195 -13.26 -17.52 38.50
N LEU A 196 -12.42 -16.96 37.63
CA LEU A 196 -11.13 -16.39 38.01
C LEU A 196 -11.22 -14.97 38.57
N LYS A 197 -12.38 -14.30 38.46
CA LYS A 197 -12.57 -12.88 38.81
C LYS A 197 -11.59 -11.96 38.05
N LEU A 198 -11.37 -12.24 36.76
CA LEU A 198 -10.62 -11.39 35.82
C LEU A 198 -11.55 -10.38 35.14
#